data_AF-A0A1M6Q4B4-F1
#
_entry.id   AF-A0A1M6Q4B4-F1
#
_cell.length_a   1.000
_cell.length_b   1.000
_cell.length_c   1.000
_cell.angle_alpha   90.00
_cell.angle_beta   90.00
_cell.angle_gamma   90.00
#
_symmetry.space_group_name_H-M   'P 1'
#
loop_
_entity.id
_entity.type
_entity.pdbx_description
1 polymer ?
#
loop_
_entity_poly.entity_id
_entity_poly.type
_entity_poly.pdbx_seq_one_letter_code
_entity_poly.pdbx_strand_id
1 'polypeptide(L)'
;MLAIVNTKRSAREIFKHIQDKLGKETPYRIFHLSTNMCPAHRSRVLKQLRERLKDKDSGEKIICISTSLIEAGVDVSFERVVRSLTGLDSIVQAAGRCNRNYETSCGIVSIINLRDERTGGQGYLKEAQKATQELLYSIKISPEGYPGGALSQAAMEEYYARYFHHLLGEMAYRLKFDPEHTLLDLLTSNPSGQRGFKETFPQERPPELKQAFKEAGEAFSVIDDDGKVDVFIEYDDEAKKRLQKLREATTLQEKRTALRQLQPYTVQLRENDWIKTQRTALAPEDGGILVLPPDYYDEEYGVDETLSIKMETLII
;
A
#
# COMPACT_ATOMS: atom_id res chain seq x y z
N MET A 1 17.02 8.07 11.18
CA MET A 1 16.83 8.09 9.71
C MET A 1 15.64 7.23 9.34
N LEU A 2 14.84 7.69 8.39
CA LEU A 2 13.77 6.91 7.78
C LEU A 2 14.13 6.60 6.33
N ALA A 3 14.03 5.35 5.90
CA ALA A 3 14.14 4.94 4.51
C ALA A 3 12.80 4.38 4.03
N ILE A 4 12.23 4.98 3.00
CA ILE A 4 10.95 4.57 2.41
C ILE A 4 11.23 4.04 1.00
N VAL A 5 10.79 2.83 0.73
CA VAL A 5 10.94 2.18 -0.58
C VAL A 5 9.58 1.78 -1.16
N ASN A 6 9.48 1.61 -2.48
CA ASN A 6 8.21 1.38 -3.15
C ASN A 6 7.67 -0.05 -2.93
N THR A 7 8.54 -1.03 -2.67
CA THR A 7 8.15 -2.45 -2.59
C THR A 7 8.45 -3.08 -1.24
N LYS A 8 7.56 -3.96 -0.79
CA LYS A 8 7.75 -4.73 0.46
C LYS A 8 9.01 -5.59 0.42
N ARG A 9 9.30 -6.15 -0.76
CA ARG A 9 10.52 -6.94 -1.01
C ARG A 9 11.78 -6.11 -0.75
N SER A 10 11.90 -4.93 -1.36
CA SER A 10 13.07 -4.05 -1.16
C SER A 10 13.19 -3.63 0.30
N ALA A 11 12.07 -3.31 0.97
CA ALA A 11 12.10 -2.93 2.39
C ALA A 11 12.68 -4.05 3.26
N ARG A 12 12.24 -5.30 3.02
CA ARG A 12 12.71 -6.48 3.74
C ARG A 12 14.18 -6.78 3.45
N GLU A 13 14.60 -6.76 2.18
CA GLU A 13 15.99 -7.03 1.78
C GLU A 13 16.95 -6.00 2.39
N ILE A 14 16.58 -4.72 2.36
CA ILE A 14 17.37 -3.65 2.99
C ILE A 14 17.41 -3.83 4.52
N PHE A 15 16.27 -4.15 5.14
CA PHE A 15 16.21 -4.39 6.59
C PHE A 15 17.17 -5.52 7.01
N LYS A 16 17.06 -6.69 6.37
CA LYS A 16 17.94 -7.84 6.64
C LYS A 16 19.41 -7.49 6.43
N HIS A 17 19.75 -6.85 5.32
CA HIS A 17 21.12 -6.49 5.01
C HIS A 17 21.73 -5.49 6.00
N ILE A 18 20.94 -4.55 6.52
CA ILE A 18 21.43 -3.63 7.57
C ILE A 18 21.56 -4.39 8.89
N GLN A 19 20.57 -5.22 9.24
CA GLN A 19 20.60 -6.03 10.45
C GLN A 19 21.83 -6.94 10.51
N ASP A 20 22.16 -7.65 9.42
CA ASP A 20 23.33 -8.52 9.32
C ASP A 20 24.66 -7.74 9.48
N LYS A 21 24.68 -6.46 9.07
CA LYS A 21 25.84 -5.58 9.22
C LYS A 21 25.94 -4.94 10.60
N LEU A 22 24.82 -4.81 11.31
CA LEU A 22 24.79 -4.27 12.65
C LEU A 22 25.19 -5.37 13.64
N GLY A 23 26.37 -5.24 14.23
CA GLY A 23 26.79 -6.10 15.34
C GLY A 23 25.92 -5.90 16.59
N LYS A 24 26.05 -6.81 17.56
CA LYS A 24 25.32 -6.75 18.84
C LYS A 24 25.67 -5.49 19.68
N GLU A 25 26.83 -4.90 19.46
CA GLU A 25 27.32 -3.70 20.16
C GLU A 25 27.33 -2.49 19.23
N THR A 26 26.15 -2.07 18.78
CA THR A 26 26.01 -0.82 18.05
C THR A 26 24.98 0.08 18.71
N PRO A 27 25.13 1.42 18.65
CA PRO A 27 24.10 2.34 19.13
C PRO A 27 22.87 2.36 18.21
N TYR A 28 22.86 1.58 17.12
CA TYR A 28 21.81 1.60 16.12
C TYR A 28 20.68 0.65 16.49
N ARG A 29 19.45 1.16 16.44
CA ARG A 29 18.23 0.36 16.52
C ARG A 29 17.52 0.43 15.18
N ILE A 30 17.27 -0.72 14.58
CA ILE A 30 16.58 -0.84 13.31
C ILE A 30 15.12 -1.27 13.53
N PHE A 31 14.22 -0.68 12.76
CA PHE A 31 12.79 -0.99 12.73
C PHE A 31 12.36 -1.24 11.27
N HIS A 32 11.43 -2.16 11.07
CA HIS A 32 10.75 -2.38 9.80
C HIS A 32 9.26 -2.06 9.91
N LEU A 33 8.68 -1.49 8.87
CA LEU A 33 7.25 -1.23 8.80
C LEU A 33 6.72 -1.50 7.39
N SER A 34 5.90 -2.51 7.23
CA SER A 34 5.27 -2.83 5.94
C SER A 34 3.85 -3.34 6.10
N THR A 35 3.12 -3.40 4.99
CA THR A 35 1.77 -3.98 4.98
C THR A 35 1.76 -5.51 5.11
N ASN A 36 2.91 -6.20 5.13
CA ASN A 36 2.99 -7.63 5.47
C ASN A 36 2.89 -7.89 6.98
N MET A 37 2.98 -6.86 7.81
CA MET A 37 2.69 -6.96 9.23
C MET A 37 1.19 -6.75 9.47
N CYS A 38 0.59 -7.57 10.34
CA CYS A 38 -0.79 -7.35 10.76
C CYS A 38 -0.95 -6.00 11.50
N PRO A 39 -2.12 -5.37 11.46
CA PRO A 39 -2.33 -4.06 12.10
C PRO A 39 -1.92 -4.00 13.58
N ALA A 40 -2.16 -5.06 14.35
CA ALA A 40 -1.75 -5.17 15.76
C ALA A 40 -0.22 -5.15 15.90
N HIS A 41 0.48 -5.94 15.08
CA HIS A 41 1.94 -5.95 15.02
C HIS A 41 2.48 -4.55 14.67
N ARG A 42 1.99 -3.94 13.60
CA ARG A 42 2.41 -2.58 13.19
C ARG A 42 2.20 -1.54 14.29
N SER A 43 1.07 -1.63 15.00
CA SER A 43 0.75 -0.71 16.10
C SER A 43 1.75 -0.84 17.26
N ARG A 44 2.16 -2.07 17.59
CA ARG A 44 3.20 -2.33 18.60
C ARG A 44 4.54 -1.71 18.18
N VAL A 45 4.98 -1.98 16.95
CA VAL A 45 6.26 -1.47 16.42
C VAL A 45 6.25 0.05 16.34
N LEU A 46 5.17 0.66 15.87
CA LEU A 46 5.01 2.12 15.82
C LEU A 46 5.05 2.76 17.20
N LYS A 47 4.44 2.13 18.21
CA LYS A 47 4.49 2.60 19.60
C LYS A 47 5.94 2.62 20.10
N GLN A 48 6.67 1.51 19.95
CA GLN A 48 8.07 1.40 20.35
C GLN A 48 8.95 2.43 19.62
N LEU A 49 8.78 2.56 18.31
CA LEU A 49 9.49 3.53 17.48
C LEU A 49 9.27 4.97 17.99
N ARG A 50 8.03 5.34 18.31
CA ARG A 50 7.70 6.69 18.83
C ARG A 50 8.33 6.95 20.19
N GLU A 51 8.30 5.97 21.09
CA GLU A 51 8.92 6.07 22.42
C GLU A 51 10.42 6.29 22.28
N ARG A 52 11.08 5.49 21.43
CA ARG A 52 12.53 5.57 21.18
C ARG A 52 12.95 6.86 20.47
N LEU A 53 12.14 7.38 19.55
CA LEU A 53 12.43 8.66 18.88
C LEU A 53 12.35 9.88 19.83
N LYS A 54 11.56 9.77 20.92
CA LYS A 54 11.44 10.81 21.96
C LYS A 54 12.58 10.76 22.98
N ASP A 55 13.17 9.59 23.19
CA ASP A 55 14.27 9.39 24.12
C ASP A 55 15.61 9.88 23.52
N LYS A 56 15.88 11.18 23.68
CA LYS A 56 17.12 11.81 23.21
C LYS A 56 18.34 11.50 24.08
N ASP A 57 18.14 11.06 25.32
CA ASP A 57 19.20 10.85 26.29
C ASP A 57 19.84 9.45 26.18
N SER A 58 19.13 8.49 25.58
CA SER A 58 19.62 7.13 25.33
C SER A 58 20.89 7.03 24.47
N GLY A 59 21.16 8.05 23.64
CA GLY A 59 22.21 7.99 22.62
C GLY A 59 21.92 7.04 21.45
N GLU A 60 20.75 6.38 21.42
CA GLU A 60 20.38 5.42 20.38
C GLU A 60 20.13 6.13 19.03
N LYS A 61 20.59 5.48 17.96
CA LYS A 61 20.43 5.94 16.57
C LYS A 61 19.38 5.08 15.88
N ILE A 62 18.22 5.68 15.63
CA ILE A 62 17.08 4.98 15.06
C ILE A 62 17.16 4.93 13.53
N ILE A 63 17.04 3.73 12.96
CA ILE A 63 16.85 3.47 11.54
C ILE A 63 15.48 2.83 11.36
N CYS A 64 14.62 3.42 10.54
CA CYS A 64 13.35 2.81 10.17
C CYS A 64 13.33 2.55 8.66
N ILE A 65 13.08 1.31 8.26
CA ILE A 65 12.88 0.92 6.86
C ILE A 65 11.39 0.66 6.67
N SER A 66 10.76 1.32 5.71
CA SER A 66 9.32 1.21 5.50
C SER A 66 8.93 1.23 4.02
N THR A 67 7.70 0.82 3.73
CA THR A 67 7.02 1.15 2.47
C THR A 67 6.26 2.47 2.61
N SER A 68 5.43 2.84 1.63
CA SER A 68 4.56 4.03 1.68
C SER A 68 3.56 4.08 2.86
N LEU A 69 3.53 3.06 3.72
CA LEU A 69 2.68 3.01 4.90
C LEU A 69 2.93 4.17 5.87
N ILE A 70 4.17 4.63 5.98
CA ILE A 70 4.54 5.69 6.92
C ILE A 70 4.27 7.11 6.39
N GLU A 71 3.93 7.24 5.10
CA GLU A 71 3.73 8.53 4.44
C GLU A 71 2.43 9.21 4.94
N ALA A 72 1.37 8.44 5.19
CA ALA A 72 0.07 8.94 5.63
C ALA A 72 -0.35 8.34 6.98
N GLY A 73 -0.97 9.16 7.85
CA GLY A 73 -1.61 8.68 9.08
C GLY A 73 -0.67 8.28 10.24
N VAL A 74 0.66 8.40 10.08
CA VAL A 74 1.63 8.09 11.13
C VAL A 74 2.30 9.35 11.66
N ASP A 75 2.13 9.61 12.96
CA ASP A 75 2.82 10.71 13.65
C ASP A 75 4.23 10.29 14.09
N VAL A 76 5.20 10.48 13.19
CA VAL A 76 6.64 10.28 13.41
C VAL A 76 7.42 11.38 12.69
N SER A 77 8.63 11.63 13.18
CA SER A 77 9.54 12.61 12.61
C SER A 77 10.98 12.12 12.72
N PHE A 78 11.76 12.34 11.67
CA PHE A 78 13.14 11.89 11.56
C PHE A 78 14.04 13.02 11.05
N GLU A 79 15.28 13.04 11.51
CA GLU A 79 16.30 14.01 11.08
C GLU A 79 16.63 13.91 9.57
N ARG A 80 16.54 12.70 9.03
CA ARG A 80 16.86 12.39 7.63
C ARG A 80 15.86 11.40 7.06
N VAL A 81 15.46 11.63 5.83
CA VAL A 81 14.60 10.74 5.05
C VAL A 81 15.32 10.33 3.77
N VAL A 82 15.29 9.04 3.46
CA VAL A 82 15.71 8.47 2.17
C VAL A 82 14.47 7.92 1.50
N ARG A 83 14.21 8.28 0.25
CA ARG A 83 13.02 7.86 -0.48
C ARG A 83 13.42 7.24 -1.81
N SER A 84 12.97 6.01 -2.09
CA SER A 84 13.03 5.48 -3.45
C SER A 84 12.30 6.43 -4.40
N LEU A 85 12.86 6.64 -5.59
CA LEU A 85 12.24 7.42 -6.65
C LEU A 85 10.80 6.95 -6.88
N THR A 86 9.88 7.90 -6.88
CA THR A 86 8.43 7.72 -7.04
C THR A 86 7.85 9.03 -7.56
N GLY A 87 6.52 9.18 -7.53
CA GLY A 87 5.84 10.44 -7.76
C GLY A 87 6.27 11.56 -6.82
N LEU A 88 6.28 12.81 -7.33
CA LEU A 88 6.66 13.98 -6.55
C LEU A 88 5.79 14.13 -5.29
N ASP A 89 4.50 13.86 -5.41
CA ASP A 89 3.53 13.89 -4.32
C ASP A 89 3.93 12.96 -3.15
N SER A 90 4.30 11.71 -3.43
CA SER A 90 4.83 10.80 -2.41
C SER A 90 6.15 11.28 -1.81
N ILE A 91 7.03 11.89 -2.62
CA ILE A 91 8.29 12.49 -2.13
C ILE A 91 8.00 13.65 -1.17
N VAL A 92 7.05 14.52 -1.51
CA VAL A 92 6.62 15.65 -0.66
C VAL A 92 6.00 15.13 0.64
N GLN A 93 5.16 14.08 0.58
CA GLN A 93 4.61 13.44 1.78
C GLN A 93 5.70 12.86 2.68
N ALA A 94 6.70 12.20 2.10
CA ALA A 94 7.87 11.72 2.82
C ALA A 94 8.71 12.88 3.42
N ALA A 95 8.86 13.98 2.70
CA ALA A 95 9.52 15.19 3.18
C ALA A 95 8.80 15.79 4.39
N GLY A 96 7.47 15.69 4.45
CA GLY A 96 6.67 16.06 5.63
C GLY A 96 6.93 15.22 6.89
N ARG A 97 7.68 14.11 6.79
CA ARG A 97 8.18 13.32 7.92
C ARG A 97 9.64 13.62 8.27
N CYS A 98 10.30 14.44 7.45
CA CYS A 98 11.66 14.88 7.69
C CYS A 98 11.64 16.18 8.50
N ASN A 99 12.36 16.20 9.62
CA ASN A 99 12.54 17.38 10.46
C ASN A 99 11.21 18.06 10.91
N ARG A 100 10.15 17.27 11.09
CA ARG A 100 8.79 17.76 11.36
C ARG A 100 8.67 18.41 12.75
N ASN A 101 9.48 17.98 13.71
CA ASN A 101 9.53 18.57 15.05
C ASN A 101 10.79 19.42 15.26
N TYR A 102 11.42 19.91 14.18
CA TYR A 102 12.62 20.74 14.23
C TYR A 102 13.81 20.06 14.93
N GLU A 103 14.01 18.77 14.68
CA GLU A 103 15.12 17.99 15.23
C GLU A 103 16.51 18.53 14.82
N THR A 104 16.57 19.26 13.70
CA THR A 104 17.78 19.84 13.11
C THR A 104 17.46 21.20 12.47
N SER A 105 18.49 21.97 12.12
CA SER A 105 18.33 23.25 11.40
C SER A 105 17.71 23.08 10.01
N CYS A 106 17.98 21.95 9.33
CA CYS A 106 17.45 21.65 8.01
C CYS A 106 17.40 20.12 7.81
N GLY A 107 16.19 19.60 7.56
CA GLY A 107 15.99 18.19 7.20
C GLY A 107 16.49 17.89 5.79
N ILE A 108 17.11 16.73 5.61
CA ILE A 108 17.59 16.28 4.30
C ILE A 108 16.74 15.10 3.82
N VAL A 109 16.15 15.26 2.64
CA VAL A 109 15.45 14.20 1.91
C VAL A 109 16.30 13.78 0.72
N SER A 110 16.78 12.53 0.73
CA SER A 110 17.56 11.96 -0.36
C SER A 110 16.70 11.06 -1.22
N ILE A 111 16.59 11.37 -2.51
CA ILE A 111 15.87 10.52 -3.48
C ILE A 111 16.88 9.54 -4.09
N ILE A 112 16.59 8.24 -4.02
CA ILE A 112 17.44 7.19 -4.59
C ILE A 112 16.72 6.43 -5.68
N ASN A 113 17.39 6.17 -6.80
CA ASN A 113 16.85 5.34 -7.87
C ASN A 113 17.36 3.89 -7.70
N LEU A 114 16.55 3.03 -7.09
CA LEU A 114 16.88 1.61 -6.88
C LEU A 114 16.69 0.84 -8.19
N ARG A 115 17.76 0.23 -8.71
CA ARG A 115 17.74 -0.49 -10.00
C ARG A 115 16.78 -1.69 -10.00
N ASP A 116 16.72 -2.43 -8.90
CA ASP A 116 16.03 -3.72 -8.81
C ASP A 116 14.63 -3.62 -8.18
N GLU A 117 14.10 -2.41 -8.02
CA GLU A 117 12.76 -2.22 -7.46
C GLU A 117 11.67 -2.53 -8.49
N ARG A 118 11.43 -3.83 -8.73
CA ARG A 118 10.42 -4.32 -9.67
C ARG A 118 9.02 -4.10 -9.09
N THR A 119 8.36 -3.04 -9.52
CA THR A 119 6.97 -2.74 -9.17
C THR A 119 6.06 -3.51 -10.12
N GLY A 120 5.56 -4.66 -9.69
CA GLY A 120 4.64 -5.47 -10.50
C GLY A 120 3.39 -4.68 -10.92
N GLY A 121 3.11 -4.64 -12.23
CA GLY A 121 1.82 -4.21 -12.79
C GLY A 121 1.46 -2.73 -12.76
N GLN A 122 2.30 -1.82 -12.28
CA GLN A 122 1.92 -0.41 -12.09
C GLN A 122 2.50 0.49 -13.18
N GLY A 123 1.80 0.58 -14.33
CA GLY A 123 2.10 1.60 -15.35
C GLY A 123 2.19 3.00 -14.76
N TYR A 124 1.24 3.34 -13.88
CA TYR A 124 1.19 4.60 -13.15
C TYR A 124 2.47 4.96 -12.39
N LEU A 125 3.09 4.01 -11.65
CA LEU A 125 4.29 4.31 -10.88
C LEU A 125 5.48 4.62 -11.80
N LYS A 126 5.60 3.93 -12.94
CA LYS A 126 6.65 4.23 -13.92
C LYS A 126 6.46 5.62 -14.53
N GLU A 127 5.23 5.97 -14.89
CA GLU A 127 4.92 7.31 -15.40
C GLU A 127 5.19 8.40 -14.34
N ALA A 128 4.83 8.15 -13.08
CA ALA A 128 5.13 9.05 -11.97
C ALA A 128 6.64 9.21 -11.76
N GLN A 129 7.40 8.13 -11.78
CA GLN A 129 8.87 8.15 -11.67
C GLN A 129 9.51 8.93 -12.82
N LYS A 130 9.03 8.72 -14.05
CA LYS A 130 9.50 9.43 -15.24
C LYS A 130 9.21 10.92 -15.12
N ALA A 131 7.98 11.31 -14.82
CA ALA A 131 7.60 12.71 -14.63
C ALA A 131 8.47 13.38 -13.54
N THR A 132 8.70 12.70 -12.41
CA THR A 132 9.59 13.18 -11.34
C THR A 132 11.03 13.34 -11.83
N GLN A 133 11.60 12.35 -12.53
CA GLN A 133 12.98 12.43 -13.04
C GLN A 133 13.16 13.62 -13.99
N GLU A 134 12.24 13.78 -14.93
CA GLU A 134 12.30 14.86 -15.89
C GLU A 134 12.14 16.22 -15.19
N LEU A 135 11.29 16.33 -14.15
CA LEU A 135 11.13 17.56 -13.37
C LEU A 135 12.41 17.90 -12.60
N LEU A 136 13.00 16.91 -11.92
CA LEU A 136 14.25 17.11 -11.18
C LEU A 136 15.38 17.57 -12.12
N TYR A 137 15.37 17.11 -13.37
CA TYR A 137 16.26 17.60 -14.42
C TYR A 137 15.96 19.06 -14.80
N SER A 138 14.69 19.44 -15.00
CA SER A 138 14.29 20.84 -15.25
C SER A 138 14.77 21.76 -14.13
N ILE A 139 14.54 21.38 -12.86
CA ILE A 139 14.96 22.14 -11.67
C ILE A 139 16.48 22.32 -11.65
N LYS A 140 17.23 21.28 -12.03
CA LYS A 140 18.69 21.34 -12.07
C LYS A 140 19.23 22.31 -13.13
N ILE A 141 18.57 22.41 -14.28
CA ILE A 141 19.01 23.29 -15.38
C ILE A 141 18.60 24.74 -15.14
N SER A 142 17.37 24.95 -14.67
CA SER A 142 16.76 26.28 -14.56
C SER A 142 16.19 26.50 -13.15
N PRO A 143 17.03 26.56 -12.11
CA PRO A 143 16.57 26.68 -10.73
C PRO A 143 15.75 27.96 -10.47
N GLU A 144 16.03 29.02 -11.23
CA GLU A 144 15.31 30.31 -11.18
C GLU A 144 13.79 30.14 -11.40
N GLY A 145 13.39 29.16 -12.21
CA GLY A 145 11.99 28.87 -12.53
C GLY A 145 11.22 28.13 -11.44
N TYR A 146 11.93 27.64 -10.40
CA TYR A 146 11.36 26.84 -9.33
C TYR A 146 11.76 27.42 -7.98
N PRO A 147 11.20 28.57 -7.56
CA PRO A 147 11.52 29.18 -6.27
C PRO A 147 11.10 28.24 -5.13
N GLY A 148 12.09 27.69 -4.41
CA GLY A 148 11.85 26.62 -3.41
C GLY A 148 12.06 25.19 -3.94
N GLY A 149 12.61 25.04 -5.15
CA GLY A 149 12.98 23.77 -5.76
C GLY A 149 11.78 22.86 -6.00
N ALA A 150 11.93 21.59 -5.64
CA ALA A 150 10.91 20.56 -5.83
C ALA A 150 9.62 20.76 -5.01
N LEU A 151 9.65 21.66 -4.01
CA LEU A 151 8.47 21.99 -3.19
C LEU A 151 7.74 23.25 -3.69
N SER A 152 8.22 23.86 -4.77
CA SER A 152 7.61 25.07 -5.34
C SER A 152 6.29 24.75 -6.04
N GLN A 153 5.39 25.73 -6.10
CA GLN A 153 4.13 25.60 -6.84
C GLN A 153 4.39 25.27 -8.33
N ALA A 154 5.38 25.93 -8.95
CA ALA A 154 5.77 25.67 -10.33
C ALA A 154 6.19 24.21 -10.56
N ALA A 155 6.96 23.64 -9.62
CA ALA A 155 7.36 22.23 -9.70
C ALA A 155 6.17 21.28 -9.60
N MET A 156 5.21 21.57 -8.71
CA MET A 156 4.00 20.76 -8.56
C MET A 156 3.11 20.81 -9.81
N GLU A 157 2.91 22.00 -10.38
CA GLU A 157 2.12 22.19 -11.61
C GLU A 157 2.74 21.43 -12.78
N GLU A 158 4.06 21.56 -12.98
CA GLU A 158 4.78 20.86 -14.04
C GLU A 158 4.78 19.34 -13.86
N TYR A 159 4.96 18.85 -12.63
CA TYR A 159 4.88 17.42 -12.34
C TYR A 159 3.52 16.85 -12.74
N TYR A 160 2.42 17.46 -12.29
CA TYR A 160 1.08 16.95 -12.59
C TYR A 160 0.74 17.09 -14.07
N ALA A 161 1.20 18.15 -14.75
CA ALA A 161 1.05 18.29 -16.19
C ALA A 161 1.71 17.12 -16.94
N ARG A 162 2.95 16.76 -16.57
CA ARG A 162 3.69 15.63 -17.17
C ARG A 162 3.06 14.28 -16.83
N TYR A 163 2.70 14.09 -15.56
CA TYR A 163 2.14 12.83 -15.07
C TYR A 163 0.77 12.52 -15.69
N PHE A 164 -0.16 13.48 -15.68
CA PHE A 164 -1.51 13.24 -16.17
C PHE A 164 -1.61 13.23 -17.70
N HIS A 165 -0.71 13.89 -18.43
CA HIS A 165 -0.74 13.92 -19.89
C HIS A 165 -0.81 12.51 -20.50
N HIS A 166 -0.09 11.54 -19.94
CA HIS A 166 -0.12 10.15 -20.40
C HIS A 166 -1.36 9.37 -19.94
N LEU A 167 -2.04 9.83 -18.89
CA LEU A 167 -3.15 9.14 -18.24
C LEU A 167 -4.53 9.66 -18.69
N LEU A 168 -4.62 10.81 -19.35
CA LEU A 168 -5.89 11.42 -19.77
C LEU A 168 -6.83 10.44 -20.50
N GLY A 169 -6.29 9.58 -21.36
CA GLY A 169 -7.07 8.57 -22.08
C GLY A 169 -7.57 7.41 -21.22
N GLU A 170 -6.88 7.09 -20.12
CA GLU A 170 -7.27 6.05 -19.16
C GLU A 170 -8.21 6.58 -18.08
N MET A 171 -8.07 7.86 -17.72
CA MET A 171 -8.87 8.54 -16.69
C MET A 171 -10.36 8.64 -17.03
N ALA A 172 -10.73 8.43 -18.30
CA ALA A 172 -12.12 8.34 -18.70
C ALA A 172 -12.82 7.06 -18.16
N TYR A 173 -12.07 6.08 -17.64
CA TYR A 173 -12.58 4.82 -17.11
C TYR A 173 -13.40 4.06 -18.17
N ARG A 174 -12.70 3.38 -19.08
CA ARG A 174 -13.33 2.59 -20.14
C ARG A 174 -14.07 1.39 -19.58
N LEU A 175 -15.25 1.09 -20.12
CA LEU A 175 -16.05 -0.05 -19.66
C LEU A 175 -15.43 -1.35 -20.16
N LYS A 176 -15.25 -2.34 -19.26
CA LYS A 176 -14.66 -3.65 -19.60
C LYS A 176 -15.48 -4.41 -20.65
N PHE A 177 -16.79 -4.24 -20.65
CA PHE A 177 -17.73 -4.89 -21.57
C PHE A 177 -18.04 -4.07 -22.84
N ASP A 178 -17.65 -2.79 -22.86
CA ASP A 178 -17.89 -1.86 -23.97
C ASP A 178 -16.74 -0.85 -24.08
N PRO A 179 -15.59 -1.27 -24.67
CA PRO A 179 -14.36 -0.48 -24.64
C PRO A 179 -14.41 0.85 -25.41
N GLU A 180 -15.45 1.04 -26.23
CA GLU A 180 -15.71 2.28 -26.98
C GLU A 180 -16.32 3.37 -26.10
N HIS A 181 -16.86 3.00 -24.94
CA HIS A 181 -17.53 3.90 -24.01
C HIS A 181 -16.91 3.88 -22.63
N THR A 182 -17.29 4.88 -21.86
CA THR A 182 -16.68 5.24 -20.59
C THR A 182 -17.71 5.25 -19.47
N LEU A 183 -17.23 5.25 -18.22
CA LEU A 183 -18.11 5.45 -17.08
C LEU A 183 -18.88 6.78 -17.18
N LEU A 184 -18.25 7.82 -17.73
CA LEU A 184 -18.90 9.11 -17.96
C LEU A 184 -20.05 9.01 -18.96
N ASP A 185 -19.93 8.16 -19.98
CA ASP A 185 -21.02 7.90 -20.92
C ASP A 185 -22.23 7.31 -20.21
N LEU A 186 -22.06 6.31 -19.33
CA LEU A 186 -23.16 5.74 -18.53
C LEU A 186 -23.85 6.77 -17.64
N LEU A 187 -23.08 7.70 -17.05
CA LEU A 187 -23.57 8.75 -16.17
C LEU A 187 -24.19 9.95 -16.90
N THR A 188 -24.08 10.01 -18.23
CA THR A 188 -24.56 11.13 -19.03
C THR A 188 -25.58 10.69 -20.07
N SER A 189 -25.12 10.39 -21.29
CA SER A 189 -25.95 10.11 -22.44
C SER A 189 -26.33 8.63 -22.56
N ASN A 190 -25.52 7.72 -22.01
CA ASN A 190 -25.67 6.27 -22.09
C ASN A 190 -26.03 5.80 -23.52
N PRO A 191 -25.11 5.98 -24.49
CA PRO A 191 -25.37 5.68 -25.89
C PRO A 191 -25.73 4.20 -26.11
N SER A 192 -25.09 3.29 -25.37
CA SER A 192 -25.32 1.85 -25.44
C SER A 192 -26.72 1.46 -24.94
N GLY A 193 -27.16 2.02 -23.80
CA GLY A 193 -28.52 1.82 -23.30
C GLY A 193 -29.59 2.42 -24.21
N GLN A 194 -29.35 3.61 -24.78
CA GLN A 194 -30.27 4.22 -25.75
C GLN A 194 -30.43 3.36 -27.02
N ARG A 195 -29.34 2.75 -27.50
CA ARG A 195 -29.38 1.86 -28.66
C ARG A 195 -30.19 0.60 -28.34
N GLY A 196 -29.89 -0.07 -27.23
CA GLY A 196 -30.61 -1.27 -26.80
C GLY A 196 -32.10 -1.02 -26.55
N PHE A 197 -32.47 0.13 -25.99
CA PHE A 197 -33.88 0.51 -25.82
C PHE A 197 -34.60 0.65 -27.17
N LYS A 198 -34.02 1.35 -28.14
CA LYS A 198 -34.62 1.53 -29.47
C LYS A 198 -34.78 0.21 -30.24
N GLU A 199 -33.83 -0.70 -30.09
CA GLU A 199 -33.90 -2.04 -30.70
C GLU A 199 -35.01 -2.89 -30.08
N THR A 200 -35.18 -2.81 -28.75
CA THR A 200 -36.17 -3.61 -28.02
C THR A 200 -37.58 -3.01 -28.10
N PHE A 201 -37.69 -1.68 -28.09
CA PHE A 201 -38.96 -0.94 -28.06
C PHE A 201 -39.01 0.14 -29.17
N PRO A 202 -39.12 -0.24 -30.46
CA PRO A 202 -38.99 0.71 -31.57
C PRO A 202 -40.08 1.79 -31.62
N GLN A 203 -41.24 1.52 -31.01
CA GLN A 203 -42.41 2.39 -31.03
C GLN A 203 -42.60 3.20 -29.73
N GLU A 204 -41.75 2.98 -28.73
CA GLU A 204 -41.84 3.69 -27.46
C GLU A 204 -40.93 4.92 -27.43
N ARG A 205 -41.34 5.94 -26.67
CA ARG A 205 -40.48 7.09 -26.41
C ARG A 205 -39.38 6.69 -25.42
N PRO A 206 -38.13 7.13 -25.64
CA PRO A 206 -37.07 6.88 -24.67
C PRO A 206 -37.39 7.55 -23.32
N PRO A 207 -36.96 6.97 -22.20
CA PRO A 207 -37.14 7.56 -20.89
C PRO A 207 -36.44 8.92 -20.79
N GLU A 208 -36.97 9.79 -19.93
CA GLU A 208 -36.39 11.13 -19.67
C GLU A 208 -34.99 11.01 -19.06
N LEU A 209 -34.81 10.04 -18.17
CA LEU A 209 -33.51 9.65 -17.61
C LEU A 209 -32.93 8.50 -18.41
N LYS A 210 -31.77 8.75 -19.01
CA LYS A 210 -31.06 7.79 -19.87
C LYS A 210 -29.89 7.15 -19.15
N GLN A 211 -29.48 7.71 -18.03
CA GLN A 211 -28.30 7.32 -17.28
C GLN A 211 -28.44 5.92 -16.70
N ALA A 212 -27.36 5.16 -16.76
CA ALA A 212 -27.25 3.83 -16.19
C ALA A 212 -26.50 3.90 -14.85
N PHE A 213 -27.09 4.55 -13.84
CA PHE A 213 -26.42 4.76 -12.55
C PHE A 213 -26.04 3.46 -11.84
N LYS A 214 -26.89 2.43 -11.97
CA LYS A 214 -26.64 1.12 -11.36
C LYS A 214 -25.45 0.45 -12.03
N GLU A 215 -25.45 0.35 -13.36
CA GLU A 215 -24.38 -0.24 -14.15
C GLU A 215 -23.07 0.55 -14.00
N ALA A 216 -23.14 1.89 -13.90
CA ALA A 216 -21.98 2.72 -13.59
C ALA A 216 -21.42 2.37 -12.20
N GLY A 217 -22.28 2.20 -11.20
CA GLY A 217 -21.88 1.77 -9.85
C GLY A 217 -21.27 0.36 -9.83
N GLU A 218 -21.79 -0.57 -10.65
CA GLU A 218 -21.27 -1.94 -10.76
C GLU A 218 -19.96 -2.01 -11.57
N ALA A 219 -19.80 -1.15 -12.58
CA ALA A 219 -18.60 -1.09 -13.40
C ALA A 219 -17.44 -0.37 -12.71
N PHE A 220 -17.74 0.58 -11.81
CA PHE A 220 -16.74 1.38 -11.11
C PHE A 220 -16.18 0.65 -9.89
N SER A 221 -14.86 0.52 -9.85
CA SER A 221 -14.13 0.10 -8.67
C SER A 221 -13.02 1.11 -8.37
N VAL A 222 -13.05 1.70 -7.16
CA VAL A 222 -12.00 2.65 -6.72
C VAL A 222 -10.66 1.94 -6.61
N ILE A 223 -10.69 0.67 -6.19
CA ILE A 223 -9.54 -0.20 -6.05
C ILE A 223 -9.98 -1.56 -6.58
N ASP A 224 -9.45 -2.00 -7.71
CA ASP A 224 -9.66 -3.36 -8.19
C ASP A 224 -9.29 -4.34 -7.06
N ASP A 225 -10.28 -5.12 -6.59
CA ASP A 225 -10.09 -6.18 -5.59
C ASP A 225 -9.66 -7.48 -6.27
N ASP A 226 -8.80 -7.34 -7.27
CA ASP A 226 -8.37 -8.41 -8.17
C ASP A 226 -7.51 -9.40 -7.37
N GLY A 227 -8.17 -10.45 -6.88
CA GLY A 227 -7.55 -11.56 -6.19
C GLY A 227 -6.76 -11.11 -4.97
N LYS A 228 -7.37 -10.45 -4.00
CA LYS A 228 -6.79 -10.35 -2.65
C LYS A 228 -7.49 -11.35 -1.74
N VAL A 229 -6.74 -11.91 -0.81
CA VAL A 229 -7.27 -12.79 0.22
C VAL A 229 -6.92 -12.26 1.60
N ASP A 230 -7.89 -12.36 2.50
CA ASP A 230 -7.72 -12.05 3.90
C ASP A 230 -7.08 -13.24 4.61
N VAL A 231 -5.89 -13.00 5.17
CA VAL A 231 -5.12 -14.01 5.89
C VAL A 231 -4.97 -13.59 7.36
N PHE A 232 -5.45 -14.43 8.27
CA PHE A 232 -5.34 -14.24 9.70
C PHE A 232 -4.00 -14.70 10.24
N ILE A 233 -3.43 -13.92 11.16
CA ILE A 233 -2.13 -14.15 11.77
C ILE A 233 -2.30 -14.42 13.27
N GLU A 234 -1.84 -15.59 13.74
CA GLU A 234 -1.73 -15.93 15.16
C GLU A 234 -0.55 -15.24 15.84
N TYR A 235 -0.57 -13.91 15.83
CA TYR A 235 0.56 -13.07 16.25
C TYR A 235 0.85 -13.09 17.76
N ASP A 236 -0.19 -13.15 18.59
CA ASP A 236 -0.08 -13.17 20.04
C ASP A 236 -1.19 -14.04 20.67
N ASP A 237 -1.14 -14.24 21.99
CA ASP A 237 -2.15 -15.03 22.71
C ASP A 237 -3.57 -14.44 22.58
N GLU A 238 -3.68 -13.13 22.37
CA GLU A 238 -4.96 -12.45 22.17
C GLU A 238 -5.54 -12.79 20.79
N ALA A 239 -4.70 -12.88 19.75
CA ALA A 239 -5.09 -13.36 18.43
C ALA A 239 -5.69 -14.78 18.52
N LYS A 240 -5.01 -15.70 19.22
CA LYS A 240 -5.47 -17.08 19.41
C LYS A 240 -6.83 -17.15 20.11
N LYS A 241 -7.02 -16.36 21.19
CA LYS A 241 -8.32 -16.25 21.88
C LYS A 241 -9.43 -15.74 20.98
N ARG A 242 -9.15 -14.76 20.11
CA ARG A 242 -10.13 -14.22 19.17
C ARG A 242 -10.50 -15.22 18.08
N LEU A 243 -9.54 -16.00 17.60
CA LEU A 243 -9.81 -17.08 16.65
C LEU A 243 -10.69 -18.15 17.29
N GLN A 244 -10.40 -18.53 18.53
CA GLN A 244 -11.22 -19.47 19.29
C GLN A 244 -12.67 -18.99 19.45
N LYS A 245 -12.89 -17.69 19.72
CA LYS A 245 -14.25 -17.11 19.76
C LYS A 245 -15.00 -17.20 18.43
N LEU A 246 -14.30 -17.14 17.29
CA LEU A 246 -14.92 -17.36 15.98
C LEU A 246 -15.35 -18.83 15.83
N ARG A 247 -14.50 -19.78 16.24
CA ARG A 247 -14.80 -21.23 16.21
C ARG A 247 -15.97 -21.61 17.10
N GLU A 248 -16.12 -20.94 18.23
CA GLU A 248 -17.21 -21.17 19.19
C GLU A 248 -18.53 -20.45 18.80
N ALA A 249 -18.50 -19.54 17.83
CA ALA A 249 -19.67 -18.75 17.43
C ALA A 249 -20.70 -19.59 16.68
N THR A 250 -21.93 -19.64 17.21
CA THR A 250 -23.01 -20.44 16.62
C THR A 250 -23.99 -19.61 15.80
N THR A 251 -24.18 -18.33 16.16
CA THR A 251 -25.11 -17.43 15.46
C THR A 251 -24.42 -16.54 14.42
N LEU A 252 -25.16 -16.09 13.41
CA LEU A 252 -24.65 -15.16 12.39
C LEU A 252 -24.13 -13.84 13.01
N GLN A 253 -24.79 -13.35 14.06
CA GLN A 253 -24.42 -12.12 14.75
C GLN A 253 -23.12 -12.27 15.56
N GLU A 254 -22.93 -13.40 16.23
CA GLU A 254 -21.68 -13.76 16.91
C GLU A 254 -20.54 -13.88 15.90
N LYS A 255 -20.76 -14.61 14.79
CA LYS A 255 -19.77 -14.74 13.70
C LYS A 255 -19.35 -13.37 13.16
N ARG A 256 -20.30 -12.48 12.86
CA ARG A 256 -19.99 -11.11 12.38
C ARG A 256 -19.19 -10.29 13.41
N THR A 257 -19.48 -10.46 14.69
CA THR A 257 -18.77 -9.76 15.77
C THR A 257 -17.36 -10.30 15.93
N ALA A 258 -17.19 -11.63 15.90
CA ALA A 258 -15.89 -12.29 15.94
C ALA A 258 -15.02 -11.88 14.74
N LEU A 259 -15.57 -11.90 13.52
CA LEU A 259 -14.87 -11.46 12.30
C LEU A 259 -14.34 -10.01 12.42
N ARG A 260 -15.14 -9.09 12.99
CA ARG A 260 -14.68 -7.71 13.26
C ARG A 260 -13.54 -7.65 14.27
N GLN A 261 -13.53 -8.52 15.27
CA GLN A 261 -12.46 -8.59 16.28
C GLN A 261 -11.16 -9.17 15.72
N LEU A 262 -11.22 -9.95 14.63
CA LEU A 262 -10.04 -10.51 13.96
C LEU A 262 -9.32 -9.51 13.05
N GLN A 263 -10.00 -8.46 12.57
CA GLN A 263 -9.45 -7.45 11.65
C GLN A 263 -8.06 -6.90 12.04
N PRO A 264 -7.74 -6.61 13.33
CA PRO A 264 -6.41 -6.16 13.72
C PRO A 264 -5.28 -7.18 13.47
N TYR A 265 -5.62 -8.44 13.27
CA TYR A 265 -4.71 -9.56 13.05
C TYR A 265 -4.79 -10.12 11.62
N THR A 266 -5.57 -9.48 10.75
CA THR A 266 -5.73 -9.88 9.35
C THR A 266 -4.81 -9.05 8.45
N VAL A 267 -4.15 -9.72 7.51
CA VAL A 267 -3.34 -9.13 6.45
C VAL A 267 -3.97 -9.44 5.11
N GLN A 268 -4.10 -8.43 4.27
CA GLN A 268 -4.52 -8.60 2.87
C GLN A 268 -3.30 -8.92 2.00
N LEU A 269 -3.30 -10.12 1.43
CA LEU A 269 -2.27 -10.57 0.50
C LEU A 269 -2.85 -10.70 -0.90
N ARG A 270 -2.01 -10.50 -1.93
CA ARG A 270 -2.42 -10.77 -3.31
C ARG A 270 -2.42 -12.28 -3.53
N GLU A 271 -3.46 -12.79 -4.17
CA GLU A 271 -3.67 -14.17 -4.61
C GLU A 271 -2.71 -14.49 -5.76
N ASN A 272 -1.45 -14.66 -5.37
CA ASN A 272 -0.36 -15.10 -6.23
C ASN A 272 -0.24 -16.64 -6.19
N ASP A 273 0.66 -17.17 -7.02
CA ASP A 273 0.91 -18.62 -7.08
C ASP A 273 1.37 -19.20 -5.73
N TRP A 274 1.99 -18.38 -4.87
CA TRP A 274 2.36 -18.79 -3.51
C TRP A 274 1.13 -19.09 -2.65
N ILE A 275 0.13 -18.20 -2.61
CA ILE A 275 -1.14 -18.45 -1.91
C ILE A 275 -1.86 -19.65 -2.51
N LYS A 276 -1.88 -19.78 -3.84
CA LYS A 276 -2.54 -20.92 -4.50
C LYS A 276 -1.87 -22.25 -4.17
N THR A 277 -0.55 -22.27 -4.09
CA THR A 277 0.24 -23.48 -3.77
C THR A 277 0.14 -23.85 -2.29
N GLN A 278 0.05 -22.84 -1.40
CA GLN A 278 -0.08 -23.04 0.05
C GLN A 278 -1.54 -23.10 0.54
N ARG A 279 -2.52 -23.01 -0.38
CA ARG A 279 -3.96 -22.99 -0.06
C ARG A 279 -4.43 -24.23 0.69
N THR A 280 -3.74 -25.36 0.54
CA THR A 280 -3.98 -26.61 1.26
C THR A 280 -3.42 -26.62 2.69
N ALA A 281 -2.46 -25.75 3.01
CA ALA A 281 -1.87 -25.57 4.35
C ALA A 281 -2.54 -24.44 5.16
N LEU A 282 -3.31 -23.57 4.48
CA LEU A 282 -4.17 -22.58 5.11
C LEU A 282 -5.46 -23.30 5.54
N ALA A 283 -5.62 -23.58 6.83
CA ALA A 283 -6.85 -24.19 7.33
C ALA A 283 -8.04 -23.27 7.00
N PRO A 284 -9.00 -23.70 6.14
CA PRO A 284 -10.19 -22.92 5.90
C PRO A 284 -11.02 -22.97 7.20
N GLU A 285 -11.07 -21.85 7.90
CA GLU A 285 -11.93 -21.70 9.06
C GLU A 285 -13.33 -21.25 8.62
N ASP A 286 -14.31 -21.57 9.47
CA ASP A 286 -15.70 -21.20 9.29
C ASP A 286 -15.83 -19.69 9.01
N GLY A 287 -16.31 -19.33 7.82
CA GLY A 287 -16.43 -17.93 7.38
C GLY A 287 -15.42 -17.45 6.33
N GLY A 288 -14.60 -18.34 5.75
CA GLY A 288 -13.79 -18.04 4.55
C GLY A 288 -12.47 -17.30 4.83
N ILE A 289 -12.01 -17.28 6.07
CA ILE A 289 -10.71 -16.72 6.46
C ILE A 289 -9.65 -17.83 6.37
N LEU A 290 -8.48 -17.47 5.83
CA LEU A 290 -7.31 -18.34 5.76
C LEU A 290 -6.41 -18.06 6.98
N VAL A 291 -6.01 -19.08 7.73
CA VAL A 291 -5.06 -18.92 8.86
C VAL A 291 -3.64 -19.18 8.37
N LEU A 292 -2.72 -18.24 8.59
CA LEU A 292 -1.32 -18.39 8.23
C LEU A 292 -0.58 -19.28 9.25
N PRO A 293 0.17 -20.30 8.81
CA PRO A 293 1.06 -21.03 9.70
C PRO A 293 2.12 -20.10 10.33
N PRO A 294 2.48 -20.30 11.61
CA PRO A 294 3.42 -19.43 12.32
C PRO A 294 4.76 -19.25 11.61
N ASP A 295 5.27 -20.31 10.96
CA ASP A 295 6.58 -20.29 10.30
C ASP A 295 6.66 -19.34 9.09
N TYR A 296 5.51 -18.91 8.53
CA TYR A 296 5.46 -17.93 7.45
C TYR A 296 5.37 -16.48 7.95
N TYR A 297 5.38 -16.26 9.26
CA TYR A 297 5.29 -14.94 9.86
C TYR A 297 6.53 -14.62 10.70
N ASP A 298 7.27 -13.61 10.29
CA ASP A 298 8.44 -13.12 11.02
C ASP A 298 8.05 -11.99 11.98
N GLU A 299 8.56 -12.04 13.21
CA GLU A 299 8.26 -11.03 14.25
C GLU A 299 8.85 -9.65 13.97
N GLU A 300 9.81 -9.52 13.06
CA GLU A 300 10.44 -8.26 12.71
C GLU A 300 9.92 -7.68 11.39
N TYR A 301 9.51 -8.50 10.41
CA TYR A 301 9.06 -7.98 9.11
C TYR A 301 7.68 -8.47 8.62
N GLY A 302 7.02 -9.37 9.34
CA GLY A 302 5.69 -9.90 9.03
C GLY A 302 5.71 -11.07 8.04
N VAL A 303 4.68 -11.18 7.20
CA VAL A 303 4.53 -12.30 6.25
C VAL A 303 5.74 -12.44 5.31
N ASP A 304 6.32 -13.65 5.26
CA ASP A 304 7.40 -14.04 4.38
C ASP A 304 6.92 -14.94 3.23
N GLU A 305 6.68 -14.32 2.06
CA GLU A 305 6.26 -15.02 0.84
C GLU A 305 7.41 -15.76 0.13
N THR A 306 8.64 -15.71 0.63
CA THR A 306 9.80 -16.42 0.04
C THR A 306 10.12 -17.76 0.69
N LEU A 307 9.52 -18.05 1.83
CA LEU A 307 9.62 -19.37 2.43
C LEU A 307 8.78 -20.36 1.60
N SER A 308 9.36 -21.54 1.37
CA SER A 308 8.65 -22.70 0.84
C SER A 308 8.76 -23.79 1.90
N ILE A 309 7.79 -23.83 2.80
CA ILE A 309 7.78 -24.81 3.88
C ILE A 309 7.16 -26.09 3.33
N LYS A 310 7.90 -27.19 3.44
CA LYS A 310 7.42 -28.52 3.04
C LYS A 310 6.35 -28.99 4.03
N MET A 311 5.29 -29.62 3.52
CA MET A 311 4.15 -30.09 4.32
C MET A 311 4.52 -31.06 5.46
N GLU A 312 5.71 -31.67 5.45
CA GLU A 312 6.16 -32.62 6.48
C GLU A 312 6.40 -31.98 7.85
N THR A 313 6.48 -30.65 7.94
CA THR A 313 6.71 -29.92 9.20
C THR A 313 5.41 -29.45 9.86
N LEU A 314 4.27 -29.54 9.16
CA LEU A 314 2.92 -29.23 9.66
C LEU A 314 2.24 -30.51 10.18
N ILE A 315 2.86 -31.18 11.14
CA ILE A 315 2.20 -32.23 11.91
C ILE A 315 1.74 -31.59 13.22
N ILE A 316 0.43 -31.32 13.31
CA ILE A 316 -0.30 -31.22 14.58
C ILE A 316 -1.15 -32.49 14.67
#